data_AF-A0A514WX05-F1
#
_entry.id   AF-A0A514WX05-F1
#
_cell.length_a   1.000
_cell.length_b   1.000
_cell.length_c   1.000
_cell.angle_alpha   90.00
_cell.angle_beta   90.00
_cell.angle_gamma   90.00
#
_symmetry.space_group_name_H-M   'P 1'
#
loop_
_entity.id
_entity.type
_entity.pdbx_description
1 polymer ?
#
loop_
_entity_poly.entity_id
_entity_poly.type
_entity_poly.pdbx_seq_one_letter_code
_entity_poly.pdbx_strand_id
1 'polypeptide(L)'
;MKTGATSKASKKNQTTIPLRVRKALKIAKGDVLLWSIEGDEVTIRKMNKGEINWNKNTEMSLLEWTEQDEVVEESYLENTCK
;
A
#
# COMPACT_ATOMS: atom_id res chain seq x y z
N MET A 1 18.92 -18.56 -6.90
CA MET A 1 18.47 -17.73 -8.05
C MET A 1 17.26 -16.94 -7.58
N LYS A 2 17.32 -15.59 -7.54
CA LYS A 2 16.15 -14.77 -7.18
C LYS A 2 15.10 -14.91 -8.28
N THR A 3 13.90 -15.36 -7.93
CA THR A 3 12.82 -15.58 -8.90
C THR A 3 11.79 -14.47 -8.79
N GLY A 4 11.76 -13.56 -9.76
CA GLY A 4 10.82 -12.44 -9.82
C GLY A 4 9.65 -12.70 -10.78
N ALA A 5 8.63 -11.84 -10.67
CA ALA A 5 7.55 -11.67 -11.64
C ALA A 5 7.09 -10.20 -11.58
N THR A 6 6.60 -9.67 -12.69
CA THR A 6 6.08 -8.30 -12.77
C THR A 6 4.56 -8.29 -12.80
N SER A 7 3.96 -7.22 -12.31
CA SER A 7 2.52 -6.97 -12.37
C SER A 7 2.27 -5.47 -12.54
N LYS A 8 1.14 -5.12 -13.18
CA LYS A 8 0.78 -3.73 -13.41
C LYS A 8 0.00 -3.19 -12.21
N ALA A 9 0.25 -1.95 -11.81
CA ALA A 9 -0.60 -1.23 -10.88
C ALA A 9 -1.89 -0.78 -11.58
N SER A 10 -3.02 -0.96 -10.90
CA SER A 10 -4.31 -0.43 -11.34
C SER A 10 -4.39 1.09 -11.09
N LYS A 11 -5.47 1.73 -11.56
CA LYS A 11 -5.75 3.15 -11.30
C LYS A 11 -5.80 3.50 -9.81
N LYS A 12 -6.07 2.53 -8.94
CA LYS A 12 -6.11 2.70 -7.47
C LYS A 12 -4.79 2.33 -6.79
N ASN A 13 -3.68 2.30 -7.53
CA ASN A 13 -2.35 1.90 -7.03
C ASN A 13 -2.29 0.46 -6.47
N GLN A 14 -3.28 -0.37 -6.73
CA GLN A 14 -3.29 -1.78 -6.33
C GLN A 14 -2.65 -2.63 -7.42
N THR A 15 -1.79 -3.58 -7.05
CA THR A 15 -1.33 -4.63 -7.97
C THR A 15 -1.61 -6.02 -7.38
N THR A 16 -1.69 -7.01 -8.27
CA THR A 16 -1.89 -8.40 -7.85
C THR A 16 -0.54 -9.03 -7.54
N ILE A 17 -0.48 -9.85 -6.49
CA ILE A 17 0.70 -10.68 -6.23
C ILE A 17 0.75 -11.78 -7.30
N PRO A 18 1.78 -11.84 -8.16
CA PRO A 18 1.84 -12.81 -9.25
C PRO A 18 1.77 -14.25 -8.74
N LEU A 19 1.18 -15.16 -9.53
CA LEU A 19 0.95 -16.56 -9.11
C LEU A 19 2.23 -17.25 -8.61
N ARG A 20 3.36 -17.01 -9.27
CA ARG A 20 4.66 -17.57 -8.89
C ARG A 20 5.11 -17.12 -7.51
N VAL A 21 4.92 -15.83 -7.19
CA VAL A 21 5.26 -15.25 -5.88
C VAL A 21 4.32 -15.81 -4.81
N ARG A 22 3.00 -15.89 -5.08
CA ARG A 22 2.04 -16.50 -4.14
C ARG A 22 2.40 -17.94 -3.79
N LYS A 23 2.77 -18.76 -4.79
CA LYS A 23 3.16 -20.15 -4.57
C LYS A 23 4.46 -20.26 -3.78
N ALA A 24 5.46 -19.43 -4.11
CA ALA A 24 6.75 -19.43 -3.42
C ALA A 24 6.63 -19.07 -1.93
N LEU A 25 5.83 -18.05 -1.61
CA LEU A 25 5.63 -17.57 -0.24
C LEU A 25 4.43 -18.21 0.49
N LYS A 26 3.71 -19.13 -0.17
CA LYS A 26 2.48 -19.77 0.33
C LYS A 26 1.48 -18.74 0.87
N ILE A 27 1.27 -17.66 0.09
CA ILE A 27 0.35 -16.59 0.46
C ILE A 27 -1.10 -17.04 0.21
N ALA A 28 -1.93 -16.89 1.23
CA ALA A 28 -3.35 -17.18 1.25
C ALA A 28 -4.15 -15.94 1.70
N LYS A 29 -5.47 -16.01 1.52
CA LYS A 29 -6.38 -14.97 2.01
C LYS A 29 -6.24 -14.82 3.53
N GLY A 30 -6.09 -13.58 3.99
CA GLY A 30 -5.96 -13.25 5.41
C GLY A 30 -4.54 -13.30 5.96
N ASP A 31 -3.54 -13.62 5.14
CA ASP A 31 -2.14 -13.42 5.51
C ASP A 31 -1.82 -11.92 5.61
N VAL A 32 -0.98 -11.56 6.57
CA VAL A 32 -0.48 -10.20 6.75
C VAL A 32 0.89 -10.08 6.08
N LEU A 33 1.07 -9.00 5.31
CA LEU A 33 2.32 -8.68 4.63
C LEU A 33 2.92 -7.43 5.26
N LEU A 34 4.19 -7.51 5.66
CA LEU A 34 5.00 -6.35 6.04
C LEU A 34 5.66 -5.79 4.79
N TRP A 35 5.51 -4.48 4.61
CA TRP A 35 6.20 -3.71 3.58
C TRP A 35 7.34 -2.95 4.24
N SER A 36 8.47 -2.89 3.56
CA SER A 36 9.63 -2.11 3.99
C SER A 36 10.21 -1.40 2.77
N ILE A 37 10.56 -0.13 2.94
CA ILE A 37 11.03 0.74 1.85
C ILE A 37 12.51 1.05 2.13
N GLU A 38 13.35 0.86 1.12
CA GLU A 38 14.75 1.25 1.13
C GLU A 38 15.07 1.94 -0.20
N GLY A 39 15.11 3.27 -0.18
CA GLY A 39 15.24 4.07 -1.40
C GLY A 39 14.07 3.84 -2.36
N ASP A 40 14.37 3.35 -3.56
CA ASP A 40 13.38 3.03 -4.61
C ASP A 40 13.05 1.52 -4.66
N GLU A 41 13.54 0.75 -3.68
CA GLU A 41 13.22 -0.66 -3.54
C GLU A 41 12.22 -0.90 -2.41
N VAL A 42 11.28 -1.80 -2.68
CA VAL A 42 10.32 -2.27 -1.69
C VAL A 42 10.54 -3.76 -1.45
N THR A 43 10.68 -4.12 -0.18
CA THR A 43 10.69 -5.51 0.27
C THR A 43 9.36 -5.86 0.92
N ILE A 44 8.77 -6.98 0.49
CA ILE A 44 7.52 -7.51 1.05
C ILE A 44 7.83 -8.83 1.75
N ARG A 45 7.42 -8.95 3.02
CA ARG A 45 7.59 -10.16 3.84
C ARG A 45 6.25 -10.65 4.36
N LYS A 46 5.98 -11.96 4.24
CA LYS A 46 4.83 -12.58 4.90
C LYS A 46 5.10 -12.67 6.41
N MET A 47 4.18 -12.14 7.22
CA MET A 47 4.26 -12.19 8.68
C MET A 47 3.57 -13.45 9.22
N ASN A 48 4.20 -14.09 10.20
CA ASN A 48 3.55 -15.15 10.96
C ASN A 48 2.64 -14.55 12.03
N LYS A 49 1.55 -15.24 12.38
CA LYS A 49 0.58 -14.74 13.39
C LYS A 49 1.23 -14.37 14.74
N GLY A 50 2.27 -15.09 15.16
CA GLY A 50 3.00 -14.80 16.40
C GLY A 50 3.95 -13.60 16.33
N GLU A 51 4.27 -13.11 15.13
CA GLU A 51 5.14 -11.94 14.91
C GLU A 51 4.35 -10.63 14.84
N ILE A 52 3.02 -10.70 14.75
CA ILE A 52 2.17 -9.52 14.60
C ILE A 52 1.90 -8.92 15.98
N ASN A 53 2.66 -7.88 16.32
CA ASN A 53 2.39 -7.09 17.51
C ASN A 53 1.44 -5.93 17.15
N TRP A 54 0.13 -6.23 17.19
CA TRP A 54 -0.94 -5.32 16.75
C TRP A 54 -0.89 -3.94 17.41
N ASN A 55 -0.43 -3.85 18.66
CA ASN A 55 -0.35 -2.61 19.41
C ASN A 55 0.62 -1.58 18.80
N LYS A 56 1.65 -2.02 18.08
CA LYS A 56 2.61 -1.13 17.38
C LYS A 56 2.20 -0.78 15.95
N ASN A 57 1.33 -1.59 15.34
CA ASN A 57 0.98 -1.46 13.92
C ASN A 57 -0.16 -0.45 13.67
N THR A 58 -1.00 -0.21 14.68
CA THR A 58 -2.13 0.73 14.58
C THR A 58 -1.66 2.17 14.40
N GLU A 59 -0.57 2.57 15.06
CA GLU A 59 -0.02 3.94 14.99
C GLU A 59 0.49 4.29 13.58
N MET A 60 1.07 3.32 12.87
CA MET A 60 1.63 3.52 11.52
C MET A 60 0.54 3.54 10.44
N SER A 61 -0.52 2.72 10.56
CA SER A 61 -1.61 2.75 9.58
C SER A 61 -2.46 4.02 9.70
N LEU A 62 -2.56 4.64 10.88
CA LEU A 62 -3.37 5.85 11.06
C LEU A 62 -2.80 7.05 10.30
N LEU A 63 -1.48 7.14 10.16
CA LEU A 63 -0.80 8.24 9.49
C LEU A 63 -1.11 8.30 7.98
N GLU A 64 -1.35 7.16 7.34
CA GLU A 64 -1.71 7.07 5.92
C GLU A 64 -3.12 7.59 5.61
N TRP A 65 -4.01 7.68 6.61
CA TRP A 65 -5.38 8.18 6.44
C TRP A 65 -5.57 9.62 6.93
N THR A 66 -4.52 10.22 7.50
CA THR A 66 -4.54 11.61 7.97
C THR A 66 -3.85 12.57 7.00
N GLU A 67 -3.57 12.15 5.76
CA GLU A 67 -3.18 13.11 4.72
C GLU A 67 -4.32 14.12 4.54
N GLN A 68 -4.07 15.33 5.03
CA GLN A 68 -4.95 16.48 5.02
C GLN A 68 -5.13 16.95 3.57
N ASP A 69 -6.09 16.37 2.86
CA ASP A 69 -6.70 17.01 1.69
C ASP A 69 -7.65 18.13 2.17
N GLU A 70 -7.13 19.16 2.83
CA GLU A 70 -7.83 20.42 3.06
C GLU A 70 -6.88 21.60 2.78
N VAL A 71 -6.51 21.77 1.51
CA VAL A 71 -6.31 23.12 0.98
C VAL A 71 -7.50 23.37 0.06
N VAL A 72 -8.61 23.80 0.66
CA VAL A 72 -9.75 24.35 -0.09
C VAL A 72 -9.34 25.75 -0.51
N GLU A 73 -8.68 25.89 -1.66
CA GLU A 73 -8.43 27.20 -2.25
C GLU A 73 -9.70 27.68 -2.96
N GLU A 74 -10.46 28.44 -2.19
CA GLU A 74 -11.67 29.19 -2.54
C GLU A 74 -11.34 30.23 -3.63
N SER A 75 -11.85 30.07 -4.86
CA SER A 75 -12.18 31.18 -5.80
C SER A 75 -12.47 30.74 -7.24
N TYR A 76 -13.69 30.26 -7.54
CA TYR A 76 -14.26 30.40 -8.90
C TYR A 76 -15.79 30.53 -8.86
N LEU A 77 -16.27 31.59 -8.20
CA LEU A 77 -17.60 32.15 -8.48
C LEU A 77 -17.47 33.65 -8.68
N GLU A 78 -16.91 34.04 -9.82
CA GLU A 78 -17.19 35.33 -10.45
C GLU A 78 -16.67 35.24 -11.88
N ASN A 79 -17.56 34.88 -12.81
CA ASN A 79 -17.61 35.32 -14.20
C ASN A 79 -18.70 34.53 -14.94
N THR A 80 -19.95 34.75 -14.54
CA THR A 80 -21.10 34.49 -15.40
C THR A 80 -21.55 35.80 -16.02
N CYS A 81 -21.51 35.82 -17.36
CA CYS A 81 -22.15 36.75 -18.30
C CYS A 81 -21.67 38.21 -18.36
N LYS A 82 -21.14 38.54 -19.54
CA LYS A 82 -21.38 39.82 -20.22
C LYS A 82 -22.86 40.01 -20.50
#